data_AF-N6XFJ6-F1
#
_entry.id   AF-N6XFJ6-F1
#
_cell.length_a   1.000
_cell.length_b   1.000
_cell.length_c   1.000
_cell.angle_alpha   90.00
_cell.angle_beta   90.00
_cell.angle_gamma   90.00
#
_symmetry.space_group_name_H-M   'P 1'
#
loop_
_entity.id
_entity.type
_entity.pdbx_description
1 polymer ?
#
loop_
_entity_poly.entity_id
_entity_poly.type
_entity_poly.pdbx_seq_one_letter_code
_entity_poly.pdbx_strand_id
1 'polypeptide(L)'
;MAIIVALLAVAVVSALAATMLARLDTRIELASDRDDFVQARQLALSALDLARQMLEADTRNSRIDWLGEPWAHVQQPALHADGRIQLMITDASADAALNGMIGQAAGGDGGGSTQAARYPSVPVPTPLRVPVNINTAPATILPAILPGATPAQARAIAEQLRSEPALTLRALAERLPEGVELPNPEQVGVASDTFLAEAVVQYRVATVTLQALLVRESDSVRVLALRQH
;
A
#
# COMPACT_ATOMS: atom_id res chain seq x y z
N MET A 1 8.41 -32.28 -65.64
CA MET A 1 7.83 -32.87 -64.41
C MET A 1 8.69 -32.55 -63.18
N ALA A 2 9.97 -32.93 -63.12
CA ALA A 2 10.81 -32.73 -61.93
C ALA A 2 10.93 -31.27 -61.43
N ILE A 3 11.08 -30.30 -62.34
CA ILE A 3 11.23 -28.87 -61.99
C ILE A 3 9.95 -28.31 -61.36
N ILE A 4 8.77 -28.71 -61.84
CA ILE A 4 7.48 -28.24 -61.32
C ILE A 4 7.26 -28.74 -59.89
N VAL A 5 7.61 -30.00 -59.62
CA VAL A 5 7.51 -30.60 -58.28
C VAL A 5 8.49 -29.94 -57.30
N ALA A 6 9.72 -29.64 -57.75
CA ALA A 6 10.71 -28.94 -56.93
C ALA A 6 10.25 -27.52 -56.55
N LEU A 7 9.71 -26.76 -57.50
CA LEU A 7 9.20 -25.41 -57.24
C LEU A 7 8.00 -25.39 -56.28
N LEU A 8 7.10 -26.37 -56.40
CA LEU A 8 5.96 -26.53 -55.48
C LEU A 8 6.43 -26.86 -54.06
N ALA A 9 7.41 -27.75 -53.90
CA ALA A 9 7.94 -28.10 -52.58
C ALA A 9 8.57 -26.89 -51.88
N VAL A 10 9.36 -26.08 -52.60
CA VAL A 10 9.96 -24.85 -52.06
C VAL A 10 8.90 -23.84 -51.66
N ALA A 11 7.85 -23.65 -52.47
CA ALA A 11 6.76 -22.73 -52.15
C ALA A 11 6.03 -23.14 -50.85
N VAL A 12 5.77 -24.42 -50.66
CA VAL A 12 5.13 -24.95 -49.43
C VAL A 12 6.02 -24.76 -48.21
N VAL A 13 7.31 -25.08 -48.31
CA VAL A 13 8.27 -24.90 -47.21
C VAL A 13 8.40 -23.42 -46.84
N SER A 14 8.48 -22.51 -47.82
CA SER A 14 8.52 -21.07 -47.58
C SER A 14 7.24 -20.56 -46.92
N ALA A 15 6.07 -21.04 -47.32
CA ALA A 15 4.80 -20.69 -46.68
C ALA A 15 4.71 -21.21 -45.23
N LEU A 16 5.19 -22.43 -44.98
CA LEU A 16 5.26 -23.01 -43.63
C LEU A 16 6.25 -22.24 -42.75
N ALA A 17 7.42 -21.88 -43.28
CA ALA A 17 8.39 -21.05 -42.57
C ALA A 17 7.81 -19.67 -42.22
N ALA A 18 7.20 -18.99 -43.19
CA ALA A 18 6.57 -17.67 -42.97
C ALA A 18 5.46 -17.72 -41.89
N THR A 19 4.63 -18.77 -41.92
CA THR A 19 3.59 -18.97 -40.89
C THR A 19 4.16 -19.33 -39.52
N MET A 20 5.28 -20.05 -39.44
CA MET A 20 5.99 -20.27 -38.18
C MET A 20 6.61 -19.00 -37.62
N LEU A 21 7.29 -18.20 -38.45
CA LEU A 21 7.89 -16.92 -38.04
C LEU A 21 6.82 -15.95 -37.48
N ALA A 22 5.66 -15.84 -38.14
CA ALA A 22 4.55 -15.03 -37.62
C ALA A 22 4.00 -15.52 -36.27
N ARG A 23 4.00 -16.84 -36.04
CA ARG A 23 3.58 -17.44 -34.75
C ARG A 23 4.63 -17.29 -33.65
N LEU A 24 5.91 -17.17 -34.00
CA LEU A 24 6.98 -16.95 -33.03
C LEU A 24 6.94 -15.51 -32.52
N ASP A 25 6.67 -14.54 -33.39
CA ASP A 25 6.57 -13.11 -33.06
C ASP A 25 5.48 -12.85 -32.01
N THR A 26 4.27 -13.33 -32.28
CA THR A 26 3.11 -13.24 -31.37
C THR A 26 3.32 -13.92 -30.00
N ARG A 27 4.17 -14.94 -29.90
CA ARG A 27 4.51 -15.59 -28.62
C ARG A 27 5.52 -14.79 -27.81
N ILE A 28 6.43 -14.09 -28.47
CA ILE A 28 7.46 -13.27 -27.82
C ILE A 28 6.82 -12.04 -27.17
N GLU A 29 5.87 -11.40 -27.85
CA GLU A 29 5.13 -10.24 -27.30
C GLU A 29 4.36 -10.61 -26.02
N LEU A 30 3.53 -11.66 -26.05
CA LEU A 30 2.77 -12.11 -24.89
C LEU A 30 3.66 -12.58 -23.73
N ALA A 31 4.84 -13.15 -24.02
CA ALA A 31 5.79 -13.53 -23.00
C ALA A 31 6.46 -12.31 -22.34
N SER A 32 6.80 -11.28 -23.12
CA SER A 32 7.37 -10.02 -22.61
C SER A 32 6.39 -9.32 -21.65
N ASP A 33 5.11 -9.25 -22.00
CA ASP A 33 4.08 -8.64 -21.14
C ASP A 33 3.96 -9.37 -19.79
N ARG A 34 4.04 -10.70 -19.83
CA ARG A 34 3.99 -11.54 -18.63
C ARG A 34 5.22 -11.32 -17.74
N ASP A 35 6.41 -11.25 -18.34
CA ASP A 35 7.64 -11.03 -17.60
C ASP A 35 7.68 -9.62 -16.98
N ASP A 36 7.21 -8.61 -17.72
CA ASP A 36 7.10 -7.23 -17.24
C ASP A 36 6.15 -7.14 -16.04
N PHE A 37 5.03 -7.86 -16.09
CA PHE A 37 4.10 -7.96 -14.97
C PHE A 37 4.73 -8.62 -13.74
N VAL A 38 5.43 -9.76 -13.90
CA VAL A 38 6.12 -10.44 -12.78
C VAL A 38 7.16 -9.50 -12.16
N GLN A 39 7.85 -8.72 -12.98
CA GLN A 39 8.93 -7.84 -12.56
C GLN A 39 8.35 -6.62 -11.83
N ALA A 40 7.32 -5.99 -12.39
CA ALA A 40 6.55 -4.93 -11.74
C ALA A 40 6.04 -5.38 -10.37
N ARG A 41 5.49 -6.60 -10.29
CA ARG A 41 4.98 -7.16 -9.03
C ARG A 41 6.08 -7.41 -8.01
N GLN A 42 7.23 -7.93 -8.42
CA GLN A 42 8.36 -8.14 -7.50
C GLN A 42 8.92 -6.81 -6.96
N LEU A 43 8.97 -5.78 -7.81
CA LEU A 43 9.32 -4.42 -7.41
C LEU A 43 8.30 -3.85 -6.42
N ALA A 44 6.99 -4.05 -6.67
CA ALA A 44 5.93 -3.59 -5.77
C ALA A 44 6.03 -4.26 -4.39
N LEU A 45 6.27 -5.57 -4.34
CA LEU A 45 6.50 -6.27 -3.07
C LEU A 45 7.74 -5.76 -2.33
N SER A 46 8.80 -5.42 -3.06
CA SER A 46 10.03 -4.85 -2.47
C SER A 46 9.79 -3.44 -1.91
N ALA A 47 8.92 -2.65 -2.55
CA ALA A 47 8.49 -1.36 -2.01
C ALA A 47 7.68 -1.53 -0.71
N LEU A 48 6.85 -2.57 -0.59
CA LEU A 48 6.15 -2.88 0.67
C LEU A 48 7.13 -3.33 1.78
N ASP A 49 8.21 -4.03 1.45
CA ASP A 49 9.27 -4.34 2.42
C ASP A 49 10.01 -3.08 2.88
N LEU A 50 10.21 -2.10 1.99
CA LEU A 50 10.73 -0.79 2.38
C LEU A 50 9.78 -0.09 3.36
N ALA A 51 8.46 -0.14 3.11
CA ALA A 51 7.47 0.44 4.02
C ALA A 51 7.56 -0.17 5.42
N ARG A 52 7.69 -1.50 5.53
CA ARG A 52 7.93 -2.18 6.81
C ARG A 52 9.19 -1.68 7.49
N GLN A 53 10.32 -1.63 6.78
CA GLN A 53 11.61 -1.19 7.33
C GLN A 53 11.55 0.27 7.81
N MET A 54 10.84 1.14 7.09
CA MET A 54 10.63 2.54 7.49
C MET A 54 9.86 2.62 8.81
N LEU A 55 8.74 1.92 8.93
CA LEU A 55 7.92 1.89 10.16
C LEU A 55 8.64 1.21 11.34
N GLU A 56 9.44 0.17 11.08
CA GLU A 56 10.31 -0.47 12.08
C GLU A 56 11.41 0.48 12.58
N ALA A 57 11.98 1.30 11.69
CA ALA A 57 12.96 2.32 12.06
C ALA A 57 12.33 3.49 12.80
N ASP A 58 11.14 3.91 12.39
CA ASP A 58 10.35 4.97 13.02
C ASP A 58 10.02 4.64 14.49
N THR A 59 9.57 3.41 14.76
CA THR A 59 9.27 2.92 16.12
C THR A 59 10.48 3.03 17.08
N ARG A 60 11.71 2.96 16.55
CA ARG A 60 12.93 3.11 17.36
C ARG A 60 13.25 4.57 17.71
N ASN A 61 12.68 5.52 16.96
CA ASN A 61 13.02 6.94 17.03
C ASN A 61 11.89 7.78 17.63
N SER A 62 10.63 7.43 17.39
CA SER A 62 9.45 8.17 17.79
C SER A 62 8.44 7.27 18.52
N ARG A 63 7.65 7.89 19.42
CA ARG A 63 6.51 7.24 20.09
C ARG A 63 5.17 7.84 19.66
N ILE A 64 5.20 8.80 18.74
CA ILE A 64 4.03 9.46 18.17
C ILE A 64 4.07 9.20 16.67
N ASP A 65 2.91 9.13 16.04
CA ASP A 65 2.82 9.03 14.58
C ASP A 65 2.13 10.29 14.06
N TRP A 66 2.72 10.99 13.09
CA TRP A 66 2.14 12.21 12.53
C TRP A 66 2.57 12.49 11.09
N LEU A 67 1.86 13.37 10.39
CA LEU A 67 2.00 13.60 8.94
C LEU A 67 3.30 14.28 8.49
N GLY A 68 4.16 14.71 9.41
CA GLY A 68 5.48 15.27 9.10
C GLY A 68 6.63 14.26 9.20
N GLU A 69 6.33 12.99 9.48
CA GLU A 69 7.35 11.94 9.55
C GLU A 69 7.72 11.44 8.15
N PRO A 70 8.95 10.88 7.98
CA PRO A 70 9.42 10.42 6.68
C PRO A 70 8.48 9.43 6.00
N TRP A 71 7.81 8.55 6.77
CA TRP A 71 6.88 7.55 6.25
C TRP A 71 5.63 8.18 5.61
N ALA A 72 5.17 9.34 6.09
CA ALA A 72 3.95 10.00 5.63
C ALA A 72 4.13 10.75 4.30
N HIS A 73 5.35 10.77 3.76
CA HIS A 73 5.66 11.35 2.45
C HIS A 73 5.73 10.30 1.36
N VAL A 74 5.37 10.69 0.14
CA VAL A 74 5.52 9.83 -1.04
C VAL A 74 6.99 9.46 -1.23
N GLN A 75 7.28 8.17 -1.22
CA GLN A 75 8.59 7.62 -1.50
C GLN A 75 8.71 7.26 -2.99
N GLN A 76 9.85 7.58 -3.58
CA GLN A 76 10.20 7.21 -4.96
C GLN A 76 11.56 6.51 -4.97
N PRO A 77 11.63 5.24 -4.52
CA PRO A 77 12.91 4.55 -4.40
C PRO A 77 13.50 4.32 -5.80
N ALA A 78 14.77 4.68 -5.98
CA ALA A 78 15.48 4.46 -7.23
C ALA A 78 15.85 2.97 -7.34
N LEU A 79 14.97 2.18 -7.97
CA LEU A 79 15.16 0.73 -8.02
C LEU A 79 15.58 0.23 -9.39
N HIS A 80 15.12 0.78 -10.52
CA HIS A 80 15.44 0.29 -11.88
C HIS A 80 15.38 1.40 -12.95
N ALA A 81 16.22 1.32 -13.99
CA ALA A 81 16.24 2.30 -15.09
C ALA A 81 14.91 2.35 -15.88
N ASP A 82 14.24 1.20 -16.01
CA ASP A 82 13.02 1.05 -16.80
C ASP A 82 11.74 1.04 -15.95
N GLY A 83 11.86 1.34 -14.65
CA GLY A 83 10.80 1.20 -13.67
C GLY A 83 10.60 2.45 -12.81
N ARG A 84 9.36 2.88 -12.67
CA ARG A 84 8.96 3.92 -11.70
C ARG A 84 8.18 3.28 -10.57
N ILE A 85 8.54 3.62 -9.34
CA ILE A 85 7.90 3.10 -8.13
C ILE A 85 7.46 4.29 -7.30
N GLN A 86 6.19 4.29 -6.93
CA GLN A 86 5.63 5.21 -5.96
C GLN A 86 5.14 4.40 -4.78
N LEU A 87 5.66 4.70 -3.60
CA LEU A 87 5.21 4.11 -2.34
C LEU A 87 4.59 5.21 -1.48
N MET A 88 3.37 4.98 -1.03
CA MET A 88 2.67 5.81 -0.06
C MET A 88 2.37 4.99 1.18
N ILE A 89 2.59 5.57 2.36
CA ILE A 89 2.18 4.97 3.64
C ILE A 89 1.22 5.95 4.29
N THR A 90 0.04 5.45 4.65
CA THR A 90 -1.01 6.22 5.32
C THR A 90 -1.34 5.55 6.65
N ASP A 91 -1.61 6.36 7.66
CA ASP A 91 -2.16 5.87 8.92
C ASP A 91 -3.55 5.26 8.69
N ALA A 92 -3.73 4.00 9.07
CA ALA A 92 -4.97 3.28 8.83
C ALA A 92 -6.02 3.48 9.93
N SER A 93 -5.64 4.08 11.06
CA SER A 93 -6.47 4.16 12.27
C SER A 93 -7.81 4.88 12.07
N ALA A 94 -7.86 5.82 11.12
CA ALA A 94 -9.06 6.55 10.73
C ALA A 94 -9.56 6.18 9.31
N ASP A 95 -8.94 5.20 8.66
CA ASP A 95 -9.22 4.87 7.26
C ASP A 95 -10.43 3.93 7.13
N ALA A 96 -11.36 4.27 6.24
CA ALA A 96 -12.56 3.48 6.00
C ALA A 96 -12.26 2.09 5.38
N ALA A 97 -11.15 1.94 4.66
CA ALA A 97 -10.73 0.67 4.07
C ALA A 97 -10.22 -0.35 5.10
N LEU A 98 -9.85 0.09 6.31
CA LEU A 98 -9.28 -0.77 7.35
C LEU A 98 -10.17 -1.97 7.67
N ASN A 99 -11.46 -1.75 7.92
CA ASN A 99 -12.42 -2.82 8.25
C ASN A 99 -12.53 -3.86 7.13
N GLY A 100 -12.50 -3.42 5.86
CA GLY A 100 -12.52 -4.32 4.70
C GLY A 100 -11.24 -5.15 4.57
N MET A 101 -10.07 -4.54 4.84
CA MET A 101 -8.78 -5.23 4.83
C MET A 101 -8.65 -6.25 5.96
N ILE A 102 -9.14 -5.92 7.16
CA ILE A 102 -9.19 -6.85 8.30
C ILE A 102 -10.11 -8.04 8.00
N GLY A 103 -11.30 -7.78 7.44
CA GLY A 103 -12.22 -8.85 7.04
C GLY A 103 -11.59 -9.81 6.02
N GLN A 104 -10.81 -9.30 5.08
CA GLN A 104 -10.07 -10.11 4.10
C GLN A 104 -8.99 -10.98 4.77
N ALA A 105 -8.23 -10.42 5.71
CA ALA A 105 -7.24 -11.19 6.49
C ALA A 105 -7.90 -12.31 7.31
N ALA A 106 -9.05 -12.03 7.93
CA ALA A 106 -9.79 -13.00 8.73
C ALA A 106 -10.45 -14.10 7.86
N GLY A 107 -10.81 -13.78 6.61
CA GLY A 107 -11.50 -14.68 5.68
C GLY A 107 -10.63 -15.77 5.05
N GLY A 108 -9.31 -15.73 5.21
CA GLY A 108 -8.41 -16.79 4.73
C GLY A 108 -8.30 -16.92 3.21
N ASP A 109 -8.85 -15.99 2.43
CA ASP A 109 -8.68 -15.92 0.97
C ASP A 109 -7.27 -15.40 0.66
N GLY A 110 -6.28 -16.26 0.93
CA GLY A 110 -4.89 -16.06 0.60
C GLY A 110 -4.74 -15.90 -0.90
N GLY A 111 -4.32 -14.71 -1.32
CA GLY A 111 -3.82 -14.48 -2.67
C GLY A 111 -2.82 -15.58 -3.07
N GLY A 112 -2.80 -15.92 -4.36
CA GLY A 112 -2.19 -17.12 -4.90
C GLY A 112 -0.87 -17.55 -4.25
N SER A 113 -0.68 -18.86 -4.10
CA SER A 113 0.36 -19.59 -3.33
C SER A 113 1.72 -18.91 -3.08
N THR A 114 2.24 -18.12 -4.01
CA THR A 114 3.50 -17.35 -3.85
C THR A 114 3.39 -16.17 -2.86
N GLN A 115 2.22 -15.55 -2.74
CA GLN A 115 1.96 -14.42 -1.85
C GLN A 115 1.86 -14.87 -0.39
N ALA A 116 1.12 -15.95 -0.13
CA ALA A 116 1.03 -16.58 1.19
C ALA A 116 2.38 -17.08 1.72
N ALA A 117 3.31 -17.46 0.83
CA ALA A 117 4.66 -17.86 1.23
C ALA A 117 5.52 -16.69 1.71
N ARG A 118 5.33 -15.47 1.15
CA ARG A 118 6.08 -14.27 1.55
C ARG A 118 5.44 -13.55 2.74
N TYR A 119 4.10 -13.52 2.78
CA TYR A 119 3.32 -12.93 3.87
C TYR A 119 2.25 -13.94 4.34
N PRO A 120 2.57 -14.81 5.31
CA PRO A 120 1.60 -15.78 5.81
C PRO A 120 0.44 -15.06 6.51
N SER A 121 -0.79 -15.39 6.12
CA SER A 121 -2.01 -14.88 6.75
C SER A 121 -2.08 -15.29 8.22
N VAL A 122 -2.49 -14.37 9.09
CA VAL A 122 -2.53 -14.59 10.55
C VAL A 122 -3.93 -14.26 11.06
N PRO A 123 -4.46 -15.02 12.04
CA PRO A 123 -5.76 -14.72 12.64
C PRO A 123 -5.78 -13.31 13.24
N VAL A 124 -6.77 -12.51 12.85
CA VAL A 124 -7.01 -11.19 13.46
C VAL A 124 -7.91 -11.36 14.69
N PRO A 125 -7.55 -10.80 15.86
CA PRO A 125 -8.44 -10.78 17.02
C PRO A 125 -9.74 -10.04 16.68
N THR A 126 -10.88 -10.60 17.09
CA THR A 126 -12.19 -9.95 16.92
C THR A 126 -12.88 -9.74 18.27
N PRO A 127 -13.42 -8.53 18.55
CA PRO A 127 -13.35 -7.31 17.74
C PRO A 127 -12.00 -6.59 17.90
N LEU A 128 -11.37 -6.21 16.78
CA LEU A 128 -10.22 -5.31 16.81
C LEU A 128 -10.73 -3.88 17.01
N ARG A 129 -10.34 -3.23 18.10
CA ARG A 129 -10.57 -1.80 18.32
C ARG A 129 -9.25 -1.07 18.06
N VAL A 130 -9.22 -0.24 17.02
CA VAL A 130 -8.05 0.57 16.68
C VAL A 130 -8.35 2.01 17.12
N PRO A 131 -7.63 2.56 18.11
CA PRO A 131 -7.76 3.96 18.47
C PRO A 131 -7.39 4.83 17.27
N VAL A 132 -8.19 5.85 16.99
CA VAL A 132 -7.92 6.84 15.94
C VAL A 132 -6.76 7.71 16.37
N ASN A 133 -5.72 7.82 15.55
CA ASN A 133 -4.64 8.75 15.82
C ASN A 133 -5.05 10.17 15.46
N ILE A 134 -5.10 11.06 16.46
CA ILE A 134 -5.54 12.44 16.29
C ILE A 134 -4.60 13.24 15.36
N ASN A 135 -3.31 12.92 15.35
CA ASN A 135 -2.28 13.64 14.59
C ASN A 135 -2.36 13.39 13.08
N THR A 136 -3.05 12.34 12.68
CA THR A 136 -3.20 11.90 11.28
C THR A 136 -4.66 11.88 10.82
N ALA A 137 -5.60 11.97 11.76
CA ALA A 137 -7.04 11.96 11.48
C ALA A 137 -7.42 13.08 10.50
N PRO A 138 -8.17 12.76 9.43
CA PRO A 138 -8.63 13.76 8.49
C PRO A 138 -9.63 14.71 9.16
N ALA A 139 -9.62 15.98 8.77
CA ALA A 139 -10.50 17.01 9.33
C ALA A 139 -12.00 16.68 9.25
N THR A 140 -12.39 15.78 8.34
CA THR A 140 -13.78 15.30 8.19
C THR A 140 -14.22 14.36 9.31
N ILE A 141 -13.28 13.68 9.98
CA ILE A 141 -13.55 12.75 11.09
C ILE A 141 -13.45 13.46 12.44
N LEU A 142 -12.65 14.52 12.54
CA LEU A 142 -12.42 15.25 13.79
C LEU A 142 -13.71 15.68 14.54
N PRO A 143 -14.79 16.18 13.91
CA PRO A 143 -16.02 16.50 14.61
C PRO A 143 -16.71 15.31 15.31
N ALA A 144 -16.46 14.09 14.84
CA ALA A 144 -17.01 12.88 15.45
C ALA A 144 -16.22 12.43 16.69
N ILE A 145 -14.93 12.80 16.78
CA ILE A 145 -14.04 12.40 17.88
C ILE A 145 -13.72 13.53 18.85
N LEU A 146 -13.91 14.79 18.46
CA LEU A 146 -13.79 15.99 19.29
C LEU A 146 -15.18 16.61 19.51
N PRO A 147 -15.88 16.26 20.61
CA PRO A 147 -17.22 16.80 20.86
C PRO A 147 -17.19 18.33 20.92
N GLY A 148 -18.20 18.97 20.32
CA GLY A 148 -18.29 20.43 20.24
C GLY A 148 -17.47 21.07 19.11
N ALA A 149 -16.60 20.34 18.41
CA ALA A 149 -15.84 20.89 17.29
C ALA A 149 -16.71 21.14 16.06
N THR A 150 -16.73 22.39 15.57
CA THR A 150 -17.31 22.72 14.27
C THR A 150 -16.40 22.25 13.12
N PRO A 151 -16.92 22.06 11.89
CA PRO A 151 -16.09 21.71 10.74
C PRO A 151 -14.96 22.71 10.44
N ALA A 152 -15.15 24.00 10.75
CA ALA A 152 -14.12 25.01 10.60
C ALA A 152 -13.01 24.85 11.65
N GLN A 153 -13.37 24.65 12.91
CA GLN A 153 -12.41 24.36 13.99
C GLN A 153 -11.66 23.05 13.73
N ALA A 154 -12.34 22.00 13.29
CA ALA A 154 -11.72 20.73 12.91
C ALA A 154 -10.63 20.91 11.84
N ARG A 155 -10.89 21.69 10.78
CA ARG A 155 -9.87 21.98 9.76
C ARG A 155 -8.68 22.75 10.35
N ALA A 156 -8.94 23.73 11.21
CA ALA A 156 -7.88 24.49 11.88
C ALA A 156 -7.01 23.60 12.78
N ILE A 157 -7.64 22.71 13.56
CA ILE A 157 -6.96 21.73 14.42
C ILE A 157 -6.12 20.77 13.58
N ALA A 158 -6.66 20.21 12.49
CA ALA A 158 -5.92 19.32 11.61
C ALA A 158 -4.68 20.00 10.99
N GLU A 159 -4.81 21.26 10.54
CA GLU A 159 -3.68 22.02 9.99
C GLU A 159 -2.63 22.32 11.06
N GLN A 160 -3.06 22.64 12.28
CA GLN A 160 -2.15 22.83 13.39
C GLN A 160 -1.38 21.54 13.73
N LEU A 161 -2.05 20.38 13.76
CA LEU A 161 -1.41 19.09 14.05
C LEU A 161 -0.41 18.65 12.98
N ARG A 162 -0.59 19.11 11.73
CA ARG A 162 0.39 18.90 10.65
C ARG A 162 1.69 19.67 10.82
N SER A 163 1.68 20.77 11.58
CA SER A 163 2.87 21.57 11.84
C SER A 163 3.46 21.34 13.24
N GLU A 164 2.59 21.05 14.21
CA GLU A 164 2.96 20.84 15.61
C GLU A 164 2.10 19.70 16.19
N PRO A 165 2.58 18.44 16.13
CA PRO A 165 1.81 17.28 16.53
C PRO A 165 1.50 17.29 18.04
N ALA A 166 0.40 16.67 18.43
CA ALA A 166 0.10 16.44 19.83
C ALA A 166 0.97 15.28 20.36
N LEU A 167 1.81 15.58 21.35
CA LEU A 167 2.62 14.56 22.02
C LEU A 167 1.79 13.70 22.98
N THR A 168 0.70 14.27 23.50
CA THR A 168 -0.26 13.60 24.39
C THR A 168 -1.64 14.25 24.22
N LEU A 169 -2.71 13.56 24.60
CA LEU A 169 -4.05 14.15 24.62
C LEU A 169 -4.16 15.33 25.61
N ARG A 170 -3.38 15.31 26.70
CA ARG A 170 -3.30 16.44 27.63
C ARG A 170 -2.69 17.68 26.98
N ALA A 171 -1.60 17.51 26.23
CA ALA A 171 -0.97 18.61 25.50
C ALA A 171 -1.89 19.15 24.38
N LEU A 172 -2.72 18.29 23.79
CA LEU A 172 -3.78 18.74 22.87
C LEU A 172 -4.82 19.60 23.60
N ALA A 173 -5.24 19.20 24.81
CA ALA A 173 -6.24 19.91 25.62
C ALA A 173 -5.92 21.40 25.79
N GLU A 174 -4.64 21.70 26.05
CA GLU A 174 -4.14 23.05 26.29
C GLU A 174 -4.25 23.96 25.05
N ARG A 175 -4.43 23.37 23.87
CA ARG A 175 -4.47 24.04 22.56
C ARG A 175 -5.87 24.02 21.93
N LEU A 176 -6.83 23.32 22.53
CA LEU A 176 -8.18 23.20 21.98
C LEU A 176 -8.92 24.54 22.05
N PRO A 177 -9.71 24.89 21.01
CA PRO A 177 -10.58 26.05 21.06
C PRO A 177 -11.63 25.94 22.17
N GLU A 178 -12.13 27.08 22.65
CA GLU A 178 -13.22 27.11 23.62
C GLU A 178 -14.46 26.36 23.10
N GLY A 179 -15.08 25.55 23.96
CA GLY A 179 -16.24 24.72 23.63
C GLY A 179 -15.92 23.40 22.92
N VAL A 180 -14.64 23.10 22.62
CA VAL A 180 -14.22 21.79 22.12
C VAL A 180 -13.73 20.93 23.28
N GLU A 181 -14.35 19.76 23.43
CA GLU A 181 -14.02 18.82 24.49
C GLU A 181 -12.92 17.83 24.07
N LEU A 182 -12.25 17.26 25.07
CA LEU A 182 -11.25 16.22 24.84
C LEU A 182 -11.90 14.93 24.30
N PRO A 183 -11.20 14.22 23.40
CA PRO A 183 -11.67 12.94 22.90
C PRO A 183 -11.63 11.86 23.99
N ASN A 184 -12.44 10.80 23.82
CA ASN A 184 -12.34 9.61 24.66
C ASN A 184 -10.96 8.95 24.49
N PRO A 185 -10.14 8.83 25.56
CA PRO A 185 -8.79 8.26 25.47
C PRO A 185 -8.76 6.77 25.12
N GLU A 186 -9.88 6.05 25.21
CA GLU A 186 -9.98 4.66 24.72
C GLU A 186 -10.16 4.57 23.20
N GLN A 187 -10.60 5.65 22.56
CA GLN A 187 -10.94 5.68 21.14
C GLN A 187 -9.95 6.51 20.32
N VAL A 188 -9.14 7.35 20.96
CA VAL A 188 -8.22 8.27 20.30
C VAL A 188 -6.85 8.20 20.96
N GLY A 189 -5.81 8.12 20.12
CA GLY A 189 -4.41 8.13 20.52
C GLY A 189 -3.60 9.19 19.77
N VAL A 190 -2.29 9.18 19.99
CA VAL A 190 -1.30 10.03 19.29
C VAL A 190 -0.30 9.20 18.46
N ALA A 191 -0.51 7.89 18.44
CA ALA A 191 0.31 6.88 17.79
C ALA A 191 -0.60 5.83 17.16
N SER A 192 -0.07 5.08 16.20
CA SER A 192 -0.77 4.09 15.41
C SER A 192 -0.01 2.79 15.33
N ASP A 193 -0.75 1.70 15.46
CA ASP A 193 -0.24 0.34 15.24
C ASP A 193 -0.63 -0.20 13.86
N THR A 194 -1.43 0.53 13.09
CA THR A 194 -1.97 0.08 11.80
C THR A 194 -1.73 1.10 10.71
N PHE A 195 -1.16 0.65 9.59
CA PHE A 195 -0.81 1.49 8.44
C PHE A 195 -1.25 0.82 7.14
N LEU A 196 -1.62 1.61 6.15
CA LEU A 196 -1.82 1.15 4.78
C LEU A 196 -0.62 1.56 3.95
N ALA A 197 0.05 0.60 3.32
CA ALA A 197 1.11 0.86 2.35
C ALA A 197 0.59 0.55 0.94
N GLU A 198 0.66 1.54 0.05
CA GLU A 198 0.29 1.41 -1.35
C GLU A 198 1.54 1.58 -2.23
N ALA A 199 1.85 0.55 -3.00
CA ALA A 199 2.94 0.54 -3.97
C ALA A 199 2.38 0.50 -5.39
N VAL A 200 2.60 1.57 -6.14
CA VAL A 200 2.29 1.67 -7.56
C VAL A 200 3.59 1.54 -8.34
N VAL A 201 3.69 0.51 -9.17
CA VAL A 201 4.87 0.23 -9.98
C VAL A 201 4.50 0.23 -11.45
N GLN A 202 5.20 1.05 -12.22
CA GLN A 202 5.19 1.02 -13.67
C GLN A 202 6.53 0.46 -14.13
N TYR A 203 6.53 -0.65 -14.84
CA TYR A 203 7.73 -1.25 -15.41
C TYR A 203 7.47 -1.57 -16.88
N ARG A 204 8.15 -0.85 -17.77
CA ARG A 204 7.88 -0.87 -19.21
C ARG A 204 6.39 -0.71 -19.52
N VAL A 205 5.71 -1.77 -19.96
CA VAL A 205 4.28 -1.78 -20.31
C VAL A 205 3.36 -2.23 -19.17
N ALA A 206 3.91 -2.84 -18.11
CA ALA A 206 3.15 -3.36 -16.99
C ALA A 206 2.97 -2.30 -15.89
N THR A 207 1.75 -2.18 -15.38
CA THR A 207 1.46 -1.43 -14.14
C THR A 207 0.90 -2.38 -13.10
N VAL A 208 1.46 -2.36 -11.91
CA VAL A 208 1.00 -3.15 -10.76
C VAL A 208 0.78 -2.23 -9.58
N THR A 209 -0.41 -2.32 -8.97
CA THR A 209 -0.73 -1.66 -7.71
C THR A 209 -0.95 -2.71 -6.63
N LEU A 210 -0.16 -2.64 -5.57
CA LEU A 210 -0.31 -3.46 -4.38
C LEU A 210 -0.63 -2.59 -3.16
N GLN A 211 -1.62 -3.00 -2.38
CA GLN A 211 -1.99 -2.37 -1.12
C GLN A 211 -1.85 -3.38 0.03
N ALA A 212 -1.03 -3.05 1.03
CA ALA A 212 -0.83 -3.86 2.22
C ALA A 212 -1.42 -3.19 3.46
N LEU A 213 -2.12 -3.96 4.29
CA LEU A 213 -2.38 -3.58 5.68
C LEU A 213 -1.19 -4.04 6.52
N LEU A 214 -0.48 -3.07 7.09
CA LEU A 214 0.66 -3.27 7.97
C LEU A 214 0.22 -3.11 9.43
N VAL A 215 0.68 -4.01 10.29
CA VAL A 215 0.49 -3.94 11.75
C VAL A 215 1.84 -3.87 12.42
N ARG A 216 2.05 -2.83 13.23
CA ARG A 216 3.23 -2.63 14.06
C ARG A 216 3.05 -3.45 15.35
N GLU A 217 4.02 -4.32 15.62
CA GLU A 217 4.18 -5.05 16.87
C GLU A 217 5.38 -4.46 17.64
N SER A 218 5.72 -5.02 18.80
CA SER A 218 6.71 -4.44 19.71
C SER A 218 8.11 -4.23 19.10
N ASP A 219 8.51 -5.05 18.14
CA ASP A 219 9.85 -5.05 17.53
C ASP A 219 9.87 -5.21 16.01
N SER A 220 8.69 -5.41 15.41
CA SER A 220 8.56 -5.73 13.98
C SER A 220 7.28 -5.12 13.43
N VAL A 221 7.27 -4.90 12.12
CA VAL A 221 6.02 -4.62 11.40
C VAL A 221 5.60 -5.91 10.71
N ARG A 222 4.32 -6.13 10.45
CA ARG A 222 3.79 -7.34 9.81
C ARG A 222 2.78 -6.99 8.74
N VAL A 223 2.74 -7.79 7.68
CA VAL A 223 1.70 -7.66 6.65
C VAL A 223 0.53 -8.53 7.07
N LEU A 224 -0.61 -7.91 7.39
CA LEU A 224 -1.83 -8.60 7.80
C LEU A 224 -2.70 -8.98 6.60
N ALA A 225 -2.81 -8.07 5.63
CA ALA A 225 -3.56 -8.26 4.41
C ALA A 225 -2.78 -7.67 3.23
N LEU A 226 -2.95 -8.24 2.04
CA LEU A 226 -2.36 -7.71 0.81
C LEU A 226 -3.37 -7.88 -0.33
N ARG A 227 -3.69 -6.76 -0.97
CA ARG A 227 -4.62 -6.67 -2.09
C ARG A 227 -3.89 -6.18 -3.34
N GLN A 228 -4.25 -6.72 -4.48
CA GLN A 228 -3.84 -6.21 -5.78
C GLN A 228 -5.06 -5.57 -6.46
N HIS A 229 -4.88 -4.40 -7.05
CA HIS A 229 -5.88 -3.68 -7.83
C HIS A 229 -5.66 -3.86 -9.33
#